data_AF-A0A4Y2PIU4-F1
#
_entry.id   AF-A0A4Y2PIU4-F1
#
_cell.length_a   1.000
_cell.length_b   1.000
_cell.length_c   1.000
_cell.angle_alpha   90.00
_cell.angle_beta   90.00
_cell.angle_gamma   90.00
#
_symmetry.space_group_name_H-M   'P 1'
#
loop_
_entity.id
_entity.type
_entity.pdbx_description
1 polymer ?
#
loop_
_entity_poly.entity_id
_entity_poly.type
_entity_poly.pdbx_seq_one_letter_code
_entity_poly.pdbx_strand_id
1 'polypeptide(L)'
;MRLSCSAQFIKITHSFLTSRNFRVRVNNILSNPRPILSGCAQGSLLSPALFNIYVNDIPNFPSCHLAISADDAAILTKHKHPDIAVEALQTYVSQLRLWLTDWKIKVNPSKCACLLFTKKRVMPILKPIQIFGQPVPFVSEYKYLGLILDSKLTFDSHIQKSVTKAKKKKEFFTWKATCSKVYTGD
;
A
#
# COMPACT_ATOMS: atom_id res chain seq x y z
N MET A 1 -2.08 9.27 22.92
CA MET A 1 -3.12 8.23 23.17
C MET A 1 -2.68 7.39 24.35
N ARG A 2 -3.51 7.24 25.40
CA ARG A 2 -3.28 6.22 26.45
C ARG A 2 -4.21 5.06 26.14
N LEU A 3 -3.65 3.95 25.66
CA LEU A 3 -4.39 2.71 25.53
C LEU A 3 -4.50 2.14 26.95
N SER A 4 -5.72 2.02 27.48
CA SER A 4 -5.98 1.44 28.82
C SER A 4 -5.76 -0.07 28.81
N CYS A 5 -4.53 -0.49 28.51
CA CYS A 5 -4.12 -1.90 28.40
C CYS A 5 -3.66 -2.45 29.75
N SER A 6 -3.86 -3.75 29.96
CA SER A 6 -3.34 -4.42 31.15
C SER A 6 -1.80 -4.48 31.12
N ALA A 7 -1.18 -4.48 32.30
CA ALA A 7 0.28 -4.65 32.42
C ALA A 7 0.78 -5.96 31.78
N GLN A 8 -0.05 -7.01 31.79
CA GLN A 8 0.25 -8.28 31.13
C GLN A 8 0.35 -8.12 29.61
N PHE A 9 -0.57 -7.39 28.98
CA PHE A 9 -0.54 -7.15 27.55
C PHE A 9 0.73 -6.37 27.13
N ILE A 10 1.13 -5.39 27.94
CA ILE A 10 2.38 -4.64 27.71
C ILE A 10 3.59 -5.58 27.78
N LYS A 11 3.66 -6.45 28.79
CA LYS A 11 4.75 -7.43 28.94
C LYS A 11 4.83 -8.38 27.75
N ILE A 12 3.68 -8.91 27.30
CA ILE A 12 3.61 -9.81 26.13
C ILE A 12 4.06 -9.06 24.88
N THR A 13 3.59 -7.84 24.66
CA THR A 13 3.98 -7.02 23.50
C THR A 13 5.47 -6.69 23.51
N HIS A 14 6.02 -6.33 24.66
CA HIS A 14 7.45 -6.09 24.83
C HIS A 14 8.28 -7.34 24.52
N SER A 15 7.88 -8.50 25.08
CA SER A 15 8.53 -9.78 24.78
C SER A 15 8.40 -10.17 23.30
N PHE A 16 7.29 -9.83 22.65
CA PHE A 16 7.07 -10.10 21.24
C PHE A 16 7.98 -9.26 20.33
N LEU A 17 8.34 -8.04 20.73
CA LEU A 17 9.13 -7.12 19.90
C LEU A 17 10.64 -7.19 20.15
N THR A 18 11.06 -7.59 21.36
CA THR A 18 12.48 -7.58 21.79
C THR A 18 13.21 -8.91 21.56
N SER A 19 14.54 -8.84 21.44
CA SER A 19 15.45 -10.01 21.36
C SER A 19 15.10 -11.05 20.28
N ARG A 20 14.52 -10.60 19.17
CA ARG A 20 14.13 -11.49 18.08
C ARG A 20 15.32 -11.84 17.19
N ASN A 21 15.37 -13.10 16.76
CA ASN A 21 16.32 -13.60 15.78
C ASN A 21 15.60 -14.40 14.70
N PHE A 22 16.14 -14.43 13.49
CA PHE A 22 15.70 -15.32 12.41
C PHE A 22 16.84 -16.20 11.91
N ARG A 23 16.48 -17.32 11.28
CA ARG A 23 17.39 -18.24 10.59
C ARG A 23 16.72 -18.72 9.31
N VAL A 24 17.52 -19.02 8.29
CA VAL A 24 17.06 -19.58 7.02
C VAL A 24 17.45 -21.04 6.96
N ARG A 25 16.52 -21.91 6.56
CA ARG A 25 16.79 -23.33 6.30
C ARG A 25 16.72 -23.60 4.80
N VAL A 26 17.75 -24.22 4.25
CA VAL A 26 17.77 -24.73 2.87
C VAL A 26 18.10 -26.21 2.95
N ASN A 27 17.16 -27.06 2.53
CA ASN A 27 17.20 -28.51 2.77
C ASN A 27 17.42 -28.81 4.28
N ASN A 28 18.52 -29.50 4.60
CA ASN A 28 18.88 -29.86 5.98
C ASN A 28 19.89 -28.90 6.62
N ILE A 29 20.28 -27.82 5.94
CA ILE A 29 21.27 -26.86 6.43
C ILE A 29 20.57 -25.61 6.94
N LEU A 30 21.02 -25.12 8.10
CA LEU A 30 20.42 -24.00 8.81
C LEU A 30 21.46 -22.89 9.00
N SER A 31 21.12 -21.66 8.63
CA SER A 31 22.02 -20.52 8.76
C SER A 31 22.33 -20.19 10.22
N ASN A 32 23.34 -19.36 10.45
CA ASN A 32 23.54 -18.73 11.76
C ASN A 32 22.35 -17.80 12.10
N PRO A 33 21.98 -17.67 13.40
CA PRO A 33 21.00 -16.69 13.84
C PRO A 33 21.40 -15.28 13.46
N ARG A 34 20.44 -14.49 12.98
CA ARG A 34 20.59 -13.06 12.72
C ARG A 34 19.53 -12.28 13.50
N PRO A 35 19.88 -11.16 14.16
CA PRO A 35 18.92 -10.37 14.92
C PRO A 35 17.95 -9.63 14.01
N ILE A 36 16.70 -9.48 14.47
CA ILE A 36 15.68 -8.64 13.86
C ILE A 36 15.58 -7.37 14.71
N LEU A 37 16.12 -6.26 14.17
CA LEU A 37 16.20 -4.99 14.89
C LEU A 37 14.93 -4.13 14.78
N SER A 38 14.08 -4.40 13.79
CA SER A 38 12.88 -3.59 13.51
C SER A 38 11.76 -4.40 12.83
N GLY A 39 10.56 -3.83 12.80
CA GLY A 39 9.37 -4.45 12.18
C GLY A 39 8.72 -5.52 13.04
N CYS A 40 7.61 -6.08 12.59
CA CYS A 40 6.93 -7.19 13.27
C CYS A 40 7.18 -8.52 12.55
N ALA A 41 7.00 -9.66 13.24
CA ALA A 41 7.14 -10.96 12.59
C ALA A 41 6.05 -11.15 11.52
N GLN A 42 6.46 -11.39 10.27
CA GLN A 42 5.52 -11.66 9.18
C GLN A 42 4.73 -12.95 9.49
N GLY A 43 3.41 -12.90 9.32
CA GLY A 43 2.51 -14.02 9.65
C GLY A 43 2.02 -14.05 11.10
N SER A 44 2.49 -13.16 11.97
CA SER A 44 1.91 -13.02 13.32
C SER A 44 0.57 -12.27 13.29
N LEU A 45 -0.40 -12.79 14.04
CA LEU A 45 -1.72 -12.20 14.26
C LEU A 45 -1.65 -10.82 14.93
N LEU A 46 -0.62 -10.58 15.76
CA LEU A 46 -0.45 -9.31 16.48
C LEU A 46 0.14 -8.21 15.61
N SER A 47 0.87 -8.56 14.54
CA SER A 47 1.60 -7.60 13.72
C SER A 47 0.71 -6.50 13.13
N PRO A 48 -0.48 -6.79 12.55
CA PRO A 48 -1.36 -5.74 12.01
C PRO A 48 -1.90 -4.80 13.09
N ALA A 49 -2.26 -5.32 14.26
CA ALA A 49 -2.76 -4.51 15.37
C ALA A 49 -1.67 -3.57 15.92
N LEU A 50 -0.44 -4.08 16.06
CA LEU A 50 0.70 -3.27 16.48
C LEU A 50 1.06 -2.20 15.44
N PHE A 51 0.95 -2.52 14.14
CA PHE A 51 1.13 -1.53 13.09
C PHE A 51 0.09 -0.41 13.15
N ASN A 52 -1.18 -0.75 13.37
CA ASN A 52 -2.24 0.26 13.54
C ASN A 52 -1.96 1.18 14.74
N ILE A 53 -1.51 0.63 15.86
CA ILE A 53 -1.11 1.44 17.04
C ILE A 53 0.08 2.34 16.69
N TYR A 54 1.06 1.83 15.96
CA TYR A 54 2.27 2.54 15.55
C TYR A 54 1.99 3.71 14.61
N VAL A 55 0.99 3.63 13.73
CA VAL A 55 0.61 4.73 12.82
C VAL A 55 -0.55 5.59 13.34
N ASN A 56 -1.05 5.32 14.55
CA ASN A 56 -2.30 5.91 15.02
C ASN A 56 -2.26 7.44 15.20
N ASP A 57 -1.08 8.01 15.43
CA ASP A 57 -0.88 9.45 15.60
C ASP A 57 -0.46 10.16 14.29
N ILE A 58 -0.60 9.50 13.15
CA ILE A 58 -0.34 10.10 11.84
C ILE A 58 -1.13 11.42 11.69
N PRO A 59 -0.49 12.51 11.25
CA PRO A 59 -1.15 13.81 11.20
C PRO A 59 -2.31 13.79 10.20
N ASN A 60 -3.46 14.28 10.65
CA ASN A 60 -4.60 14.58 9.80
C ASN A 60 -4.50 16.02 9.30
N PHE A 61 -4.96 16.27 8.07
CA PHE A 61 -4.95 17.60 7.47
C PHE A 61 -6.35 17.95 6.95
N PRO A 62 -6.98 19.07 7.36
CA PRO A 62 -8.41 19.31 7.12
C PRO A 62 -8.85 19.23 5.65
N SER A 63 -8.00 19.62 4.70
CA SER A 63 -8.31 19.61 3.26
C SER A 63 -7.88 18.32 2.53
N CYS A 64 -7.31 17.36 3.27
CA CYS A 64 -6.87 16.08 2.73
C CYS A 64 -7.47 14.92 3.53
N HIS A 65 -7.81 13.85 2.84
CA HIS A 65 -8.21 12.59 3.46
C HIS A 65 -7.10 11.58 3.27
N LEU A 66 -6.59 11.04 4.37
CA LEU A 66 -5.61 9.97 4.36
C LEU A 66 -6.31 8.62 4.53
N ALA A 67 -6.07 7.72 3.59
CA ALA A 67 -6.47 6.32 3.66
C ALA A 67 -5.22 5.44 3.71
N ILE A 68 -5.13 4.56 4.71
CA ILE A 68 -3.99 3.66 4.91
C ILE A 68 -4.50 2.23 4.88
N SER A 69 -3.80 1.37 4.16
CA SER A 69 -4.03 -0.07 4.15
C SER A 69 -2.69 -0.80 4.14
N ALA A 70 -2.30 -1.34 5.30
CA ALA A 70 -1.00 -1.98 5.49
C ALA A 70 0.16 -1.11 4.98
N ASP A 71 0.83 -1.52 3.90
CA ASP A 71 1.94 -0.83 3.28
C ASP A 71 1.54 0.23 2.23
N ASP A 72 0.27 0.26 1.82
CA ASP A 72 -0.27 1.24 0.88
C ASP A 72 -0.92 2.42 1.60
N ALA A 73 -0.67 3.63 1.11
CA ALA A 73 -1.34 4.84 1.56
C ALA A 73 -1.81 5.68 0.37
N ALA A 74 -3.01 6.25 0.48
CA ALA A 74 -3.56 7.19 -0.48
C ALA A 74 -3.95 8.48 0.23
N ILE A 75 -3.58 9.60 -0.38
CA ILE A 75 -3.97 10.93 0.08
C ILE A 75 -4.89 11.53 -0.97
N LEU A 76 -6.11 11.86 -0.56
CA LEU A 76 -7.12 12.43 -1.42
C LEU A 76 -7.36 13.88 -1.05
N THR A 77 -7.49 14.75 -2.04
CA THR A 77 -7.93 16.13 -1.84
C THR A 77 -8.88 16.52 -2.98
N LYS A 78 -9.68 17.55 -2.76
CA LYS A 78 -10.65 18.05 -3.73
C LYS A 78 -10.69 19.56 -3.72
N HIS A 79 -10.72 20.15 -4.90
CA HIS A 79 -10.93 21.58 -5.08
C HIS A 79 -11.48 21.86 -6.49
N LYS A 80 -12.16 22.99 -6.68
CA LYS A 80 -12.65 23.42 -8.01
C LYS A 80 -11.50 23.74 -8.96
N HIS A 81 -10.41 24.27 -8.41
CA HIS A 81 -9.17 24.61 -9.09
C HIS A 81 -8.09 23.57 -8.73
N PRO A 82 -7.61 22.77 -9.69
CA PRO A 82 -6.62 21.72 -9.44
C PRO A 82 -5.31 22.22 -8.85
N ASP A 83 -4.86 23.44 -9.19
CA ASP A 83 -3.62 24.02 -8.66
C ASP A 83 -3.68 24.18 -7.13
N ILE A 84 -4.81 24.68 -6.62
CA ILE A 84 -5.05 24.81 -5.18
C ILE A 84 -5.11 23.44 -4.50
N ALA A 85 -5.66 22.42 -5.19
CA ALA A 85 -5.68 21.06 -4.67
C ALA A 85 -4.24 20.50 -4.56
N VAL A 86 -3.40 20.75 -5.57
CA VAL A 86 -1.99 20.35 -5.57
C VAL A 86 -1.20 21.06 -4.47
N GLU A 87 -1.45 22.35 -4.25
CA GLU A 87 -0.82 23.11 -3.16
C GLU A 87 -1.21 22.59 -1.77
N ALA A 88 -2.50 22.28 -1.56
CA ALA A 88 -2.98 21.66 -0.33
C ALA A 88 -2.31 20.29 -0.10
N LEU A 89 -2.22 19.49 -1.16
CA LEU A 89 -1.60 18.16 -1.10
C LEU A 89 -0.10 18.26 -0.82
N GLN A 90 0.61 19.20 -1.46
CA GLN A 90 2.03 19.45 -1.22
C GLN A 90 2.28 19.92 0.22
N THR A 91 1.42 20.78 0.75
CA THR A 91 1.52 21.26 2.14
C THR A 91 1.38 20.09 3.11
N TYR A 92 0.38 19.23 2.90
CA TYR A 92 0.19 18.06 3.74
C TYR A 92 1.35 17.06 3.63
N VAL A 93 1.82 16.76 2.41
CA VAL A 93 2.98 15.88 2.18
C VAL A 93 4.24 16.40 2.88
N SER A 94 4.46 17.72 2.90
CA SER A 94 5.59 18.34 3.61
C SER A 94 5.52 18.15 5.13
N GLN A 95 4.32 18.24 5.72
CA GLN A 95 4.12 17.95 7.14
C GLN A 95 4.26 16.46 7.44
N LEU A 96 3.64 15.61 6.61
CA LEU A 96 3.73 14.15 6.73
C LEU A 96 5.18 13.67 6.63
N ARG A 97 6.01 14.31 5.79
CA ARG A 97 7.45 14.01 5.70
C ARG A 97 8.17 14.11 7.04
N LEU A 98 7.86 15.14 7.85
CA LEU A 98 8.48 15.31 9.17
C LEU A 98 8.11 14.14 10.08
N TRP A 99 6.80 13.83 10.16
CA TRP A 99 6.31 12.69 10.93
C TRP A 99 6.91 11.36 10.46
N LEU A 100 6.97 11.10 9.15
CA LEU A 100 7.61 9.90 8.60
C LEU A 100 9.10 9.78 9.01
N THR A 101 9.80 10.92 9.09
CA THR A 101 11.21 10.97 9.50
C THR A 101 11.38 10.69 10.99
N ASP A 102 10.48 11.19 11.83
CA ASP A 102 10.47 10.95 13.27
C ASP A 102 10.17 9.48 13.57
N TRP A 103 9.15 8.94 12.90
CA TRP A 103 8.74 7.54 13.05
C TRP A 103 9.66 6.55 12.33
N LYS A 104 10.63 7.01 11.53
CA LYS A 104 11.56 6.15 10.75
C LYS A 104 10.87 5.30 9.68
N ILE A 105 9.79 5.81 9.11
CA ILE A 105 9.06 5.18 8.00
C ILE A 105 9.68 5.66 6.68
N LYS A 106 10.17 4.71 5.88
CA LYS A 106 10.77 5.00 4.59
C LYS A 106 9.73 4.88 3.47
N VAL A 107 9.42 6.01 2.83
CA VAL A 107 8.63 6.04 1.60
C VAL A 107 9.54 5.85 0.40
N ASN A 108 9.05 5.16 -0.64
CA ASN A 108 9.72 5.06 -1.92
C ASN A 108 9.02 5.97 -2.95
N PRO A 109 9.55 7.18 -3.22
CA PRO A 109 8.90 8.11 -4.14
C PRO A 109 8.79 7.58 -5.57
N SER A 110 9.69 6.66 -5.99
CA SER A 110 9.66 6.06 -7.33
C SER A 110 8.47 5.13 -7.56
N LYS A 111 7.80 4.70 -6.48
CA LYS A 111 6.56 3.90 -6.53
C LYS A 111 5.31 4.75 -6.32
N CYS A 112 5.46 6.03 -6.00
CA CYS A 112 4.33 6.94 -5.84
C CYS A 112 3.87 7.46 -7.21
N ALA A 113 2.58 7.73 -7.32
CA ALA A 113 2.00 8.38 -8.48
C ALA A 113 0.87 9.33 -8.04
N CYS A 114 0.64 10.37 -8.83
CA CYS A 114 -0.49 11.28 -8.66
C CYS A 114 -1.53 11.01 -9.74
N LEU A 115 -2.78 10.80 -9.35
CA LEU A 115 -3.90 10.62 -10.28
C LEU A 115 -4.90 11.75 -10.08
N LEU A 116 -5.08 12.59 -11.10
CA LEU A 116 -6.06 13.67 -11.08
C LEU A 116 -7.38 13.18 -11.69
N PHE A 117 -8.44 13.21 -10.90
CA PHE A 117 -9.79 12.92 -11.37
C PHE A 117 -10.46 14.19 -11.90
N THR A 118 -10.83 14.19 -13.19
CA THR A 118 -11.48 15.34 -13.82
C THR A 118 -12.33 14.94 -15.02
N LYS A 119 -13.43 15.66 -15.25
CA LYS A 119 -14.26 15.54 -16.45
C LYS A 119 -13.79 16.43 -17.61
N LYS A 120 -12.77 17.27 -17.38
CA LYS A 120 -12.19 18.13 -18.43
C LYS A 120 -11.54 17.26 -19.51
N ARG A 121 -11.75 17.60 -20.78
CA ARG A 121 -11.12 16.90 -21.91
C ARG A 121 -9.61 17.13 -21.97
N VAL A 122 -9.17 18.35 -21.64
CA VAL A 122 -7.76 18.74 -21.60
C VAL A 122 -7.28 18.71 -20.16
N MET A 123 -6.19 17.98 -19.93
CA MET A 123 -5.53 17.92 -18.63
C MET A 123 -4.78 19.24 -18.40
N PRO A 124 -4.97 19.90 -17.24
CA PRO A 124 -4.18 21.07 -16.90
C PRO A 124 -2.71 20.68 -16.69
N ILE A 125 -1.81 21.59 -17.02
CA ILE A 125 -0.39 21.47 -16.67
C ILE A 125 -0.26 21.86 -15.19
N LEU A 126 0.09 20.88 -14.35
CA LEU A 126 0.20 21.07 -12.91
C LEU A 126 1.63 20.88 -12.45
N LYS A 127 2.00 21.61 -11.39
CA LYS A 127 3.29 21.42 -10.72
C LYS A 127 3.36 20.01 -10.09
N PRO A 128 4.40 19.22 -10.36
CA PRO A 128 4.57 17.92 -9.73
C PRO A 128 4.75 18.04 -8.22
N ILE A 129 4.08 17.14 -7.50
CA ILE A 129 4.21 17.02 -6.05
C ILE A 129 5.59 16.44 -5.74
N GLN A 130 6.24 16.99 -4.73
CA GLN A 130 7.57 16.60 -4.30
C GLN A 130 7.48 15.79 -3.01
N ILE A 131 7.96 14.55 -3.05
CA ILE A 131 8.14 13.68 -1.88
C ILE A 131 9.64 13.48 -1.68
N PHE A 132 10.16 13.88 -0.52
CA PHE A 132 11.61 13.85 -0.23
C PHE A 132 12.49 14.54 -1.30
N GLY A 133 11.96 15.57 -1.98
CA GLY A 133 12.66 16.28 -3.05
C GLY A 133 12.65 15.57 -4.42
N GLN A 134 11.91 14.46 -4.53
CA GLN A 134 11.71 13.75 -5.80
C GLN A 134 10.32 14.07 -6.35
N PRO A 135 10.20 14.42 -7.64
CA PRO A 135 8.91 14.67 -8.29
C PRO A 135 8.12 13.37 -8.43
N VAL A 136 6.85 13.41 -8.02
CA VAL A 136 5.89 12.34 -8.24
C VAL A 136 5.19 12.58 -9.59
N PRO A 137 5.21 11.61 -10.52
CA PRO A 137 4.60 11.78 -11.82
C PRO A 137 3.07 11.80 -11.73
N PHE A 138 2.44 12.63 -12.56
CA PHE A 138 1.01 12.51 -12.85
C PHE A 138 0.78 11.40 -13.87
N VAL A 139 -0.15 10.50 -13.56
CA VAL A 139 -0.51 9.36 -14.42
C VAL A 139 -1.99 9.43 -14.79
N SER A 140 -2.37 8.79 -15.90
CA SER A 140 -3.76 8.68 -16.34
C SER A 140 -4.48 7.46 -15.79
N GLU A 141 -3.74 6.41 -15.44
CA GLU A 141 -4.23 5.22 -14.74
C GLU A 141 -3.26 4.79 -13.63
N TYR A 142 -3.80 4.25 -12.54
CA TYR A 142 -3.00 3.70 -11.45
C TYR A 142 -3.68 2.48 -10.82
N LYS A 143 -2.88 1.47 -10.44
CA LYS A 143 -3.38 0.28 -9.74
C LYS A 143 -3.25 0.47 -8.24
N TYR A 144 -4.37 0.56 -7.54
CA TYR A 144 -4.45 0.72 -6.08
C TYR A 144 -5.28 -0.42 -5.48
N LEU A 145 -4.71 -1.18 -4.54
CA LEU A 145 -5.37 -2.32 -3.87
C LEU A 145 -6.03 -3.32 -4.82
N GLY A 146 -5.42 -3.55 -6.00
CA GLY A 146 -5.93 -4.47 -7.01
C GLY A 146 -6.94 -3.86 -8.00
N LEU A 147 -7.46 -2.68 -7.73
CA LEU A 147 -8.35 -1.91 -8.61
C LEU A 147 -7.53 -1.00 -9.51
N ILE A 148 -7.88 -0.92 -10.79
CA ILE A 148 -7.23 0.03 -11.72
C ILE A 148 -8.15 1.22 -11.85
N LEU A 149 -7.67 2.37 -11.38
CA LEU A 149 -8.36 3.65 -11.41
C LEU A 149 -7.83 4.45 -12.58
N ASP A 150 -8.72 4.90 -13.48
CA ASP A 150 -8.41 5.86 -14.52
C ASP A 150 -8.88 7.28 -14.12
N SER A 151 -8.30 8.31 -14.73
CA SER A 151 -8.59 9.72 -14.43
C SER A 151 -10.05 10.13 -14.66
N LYS A 152 -10.82 9.35 -15.42
CA LYS A 152 -12.25 9.60 -15.69
C LYS A 152 -13.17 8.72 -14.83
N LEU A 153 -12.60 7.80 -14.04
CA LEU A 153 -13.33 6.80 -13.25
C LEU A 153 -14.28 5.95 -14.11
N THR A 154 -13.90 5.61 -15.34
CA THR A 154 -14.71 4.71 -16.19
C THR A 154 -14.50 3.24 -15.86
N PHE A 155 -13.34 2.90 -15.28
CA PHE A 155 -12.89 1.55 -14.97
C PHE A 155 -12.71 0.64 -16.21
N ASP A 156 -12.67 1.20 -17.42
CA ASP A 156 -12.60 0.41 -18.66
C ASP A 156 -11.39 -0.52 -18.69
N SER A 157 -10.20 0.02 -18.38
CA SER A 157 -8.93 -0.73 -18.30
C SER A 157 -9.03 -1.86 -17.27
N HIS A 158 -9.68 -1.61 -16.13
CA HIS A 158 -9.89 -2.62 -15.09
C HIS A 158 -10.84 -3.74 -15.56
N ILE A 159 -11.97 -3.38 -16.15
CA ILE A 159 -13.00 -4.31 -16.63
C ILE A 159 -12.40 -5.20 -17.73
N GLN A 160 -11.72 -4.62 -18.72
CA GLN A 160 -11.09 -5.37 -19.81
C GLN A 160 -10.04 -6.36 -19.30
N LYS A 161 -9.18 -5.93 -18.36
CA LYS A 161 -8.17 -6.81 -17.74
C LYS A 161 -8.83 -7.93 -16.93
N SER A 162 -9.91 -7.65 -16.22
CA SER A 162 -10.66 -8.64 -15.44
C SER A 162 -11.36 -9.67 -16.32
N VAL A 163 -12.02 -9.23 -17.40
CA VAL A 163 -12.65 -10.12 -18.41
C VAL A 163 -11.60 -11.01 -19.06
N THR A 164 -10.46 -10.44 -19.47
CA THR A 164 -9.37 -11.21 -20.09
C THR A 164 -8.80 -12.25 -19.14
N LYS A 165 -8.61 -11.90 -17.87
CA LYS A 165 -8.15 -12.83 -16.83
C LYS A 165 -9.14 -13.98 -16.61
N ALA A 166 -10.45 -13.67 -16.61
CA ALA A 166 -11.50 -14.68 -16.48
C ALA A 166 -11.53 -15.64 -17.67
N LYS A 167 -11.42 -15.13 -18.91
CA LYS A 167 -11.34 -15.96 -20.14
C LYS A 167 -10.16 -16.93 -20.10
N LYS A 168 -8.96 -16.44 -19.80
CA LYS A 168 -7.75 -17.30 -19.66
C LYS A 168 -7.92 -18.37 -18.59
N LYS A 169 -8.55 -18.02 -17.47
CA LYS A 169 -8.80 -18.99 -16.39
C LYS A 169 -9.80 -20.07 -16.82
N LYS A 170 -10.83 -19.70 -17.58
CA LYS A 170 -11.80 -20.65 -18.18
C LYS A 170 -11.10 -21.60 -19.15
N GLU A 171 -10.27 -21.09 -20.05
CA GLU A 171 -9.49 -21.91 -20.99
C GLU A 171 -8.58 -22.89 -20.25
N PHE A 172 -7.87 -22.44 -19.22
CA PHE A 172 -7.03 -23.28 -18.38
C PHE A 172 -7.81 -24.40 -17.68
N PHE A 173 -8.98 -24.09 -17.10
CA PHE A 173 -9.84 -25.11 -16.48
C PHE A 173 -10.39 -26.10 -17.51
N THR A 174 -10.75 -25.63 -18.70
CA THR A 174 -11.23 -26.47 -19.80
C THR A 174 -10.11 -27.43 -20.24
N TRP A 175 -8.90 -26.90 -20.45
CA TRP A 175 -7.72 -27.72 -20.77
C TRP A 175 -7.43 -28.77 -19.71
N LYS A 176 -7.46 -28.39 -18.41
CA LYS A 176 -7.27 -29.35 -17.31
C LYS A 176 -8.32 -30.45 -17.31
N ALA A 177 -9.60 -30.12 -17.53
CA ALA A 177 -10.67 -31.11 -17.60
C ALA A 177 -10.49 -32.07 -18.78
N THR A 178 -10.10 -31.56 -19.96
CA THR A 178 -9.80 -32.39 -21.13
C THR A 178 -8.60 -33.30 -20.90
N CYS A 179 -7.49 -32.79 -20.36
CA CYS A 179 -6.33 -33.62 -20.03
C CYS A 179 -6.69 -34.68 -18.99
N SER A 180 -7.46 -34.33 -17.96
CA SER A 180 -7.88 -35.32 -16.95
C SER A 180 -8.68 -36.48 -17.56
N LYS A 181 -9.54 -36.21 -18.55
CA LYS A 181 -10.27 -37.26 -19.29
C LYS A 181 -9.34 -38.15 -20.13
N VAL A 182 -8.30 -37.58 -20.75
CA VAL A 182 -7.30 -38.34 -21.52
C VAL A 182 -6.49 -39.30 -20.62
N TYR A 183 -6.27 -38.94 -19.35
CA TYR A 183 -5.52 -39.79 -18.40
C TYR A 183 -6.38 -40.77 -17.60
N THR A 184 -7.72 -40.65 -17.60
CA THR A 184 -8.61 -41.55 -16.85
C THR A 184 -9.27 -42.64 -17.69
N GLY A 185 -9.11 -42.64 -19.02
CA GLY A 185 -9.49 -43.78 -19.87
C GLY A 185 -10.97 -44.17 -19.75
N ASP A 186 -11.87 -43.27 -20.16
CA ASP A 186 -13.22 -43.61 -20.63
C ASP A 186 -13.29 -43.36 -22.14
#